data_AF-K1XMA4-F1
#
_entry.id   AF-K1XMA4-F1
#
_cell.length_a   1.000
_cell.length_b   1.000
_cell.length_c   1.000
_cell.angle_alpha   90.00
_cell.angle_beta   90.00
_cell.angle_gamma   90.00
#
_symmetry.space_group_name_H-M   'P 1'
#
loop_
_entity.id
_entity.type
_entity.pdbx_description
1 polymer ?
#
loop_
_entity_poly.entity_id
_entity_poly.type
_entity_poly.pdbx_seq_one_letter_code
_entity_poly.pdbx_strand_id
1 'polypeptide(L)'
;AAFVEKGYKIISGGTDNHLMLIDLRSKFPDLTGKVAEKVLVTADITVNKNMVPFDTRSPFQTSGIRVGTPAITSRGMIEKDMPFIVELIDKVLSNTENQQVIDEVKEQARKKMHGLPLNIW
;
A
#
# COMPACT_ATOMS: atom_id res chain seq x y z
N ALA A 1 5.32 5.20 11.26
CA ALA A 1 5.06 6.64 11.12
C ALA A 1 4.67 7.04 9.69
N ALA A 2 5.41 6.60 8.65
CA ALA A 2 5.22 7.05 7.26
C ALA A 2 3.77 7.15 6.73
N PHE A 3 2.91 6.14 6.92
CA PHE A 3 1.50 6.25 6.49
C PHE A 3 0.73 7.36 7.23
N VAL A 4 0.94 7.51 8.53
CA VAL A 4 0.28 8.55 9.34
C VAL A 4 0.76 9.93 8.92
N GLU A 5 2.07 10.10 8.66
CA GLU A 5 2.65 11.36 8.15
C GLU A 5 2.09 11.75 6.78
N LYS A 6 1.71 10.76 5.96
CA LYS A 6 1.03 10.96 4.68
C LYS A 6 -0.48 11.19 4.83
N GLY A 7 -1.04 11.20 6.04
CA GLY A 7 -2.47 11.47 6.29
C GLY A 7 -3.38 10.25 6.20
N TYR A 8 -2.84 9.03 6.18
CA TYR A 8 -3.66 7.82 6.22
C TYR A 8 -4.06 7.47 7.65
N LYS A 9 -5.27 6.93 7.81
CA LYS A 9 -5.74 6.40 9.09
C LYS A 9 -5.41 4.91 9.20
N ILE A 10 -4.54 4.57 10.14
CA ILE A 10 -4.27 3.19 10.53
C ILE A 10 -5.34 2.77 11.54
N ILE A 11 -6.02 1.64 11.31
CA ILE A 11 -6.97 1.09 12.27
C ILE A 11 -6.24 0.78 13.59
N SER A 12 -6.90 1.00 14.73
CA SER A 12 -6.31 0.92 16.08
C SER A 12 -5.14 1.88 16.37
N GLY A 13 -4.78 2.79 15.45
CA GLY A 13 -3.68 3.75 15.63
C GLY A 13 -2.28 3.17 15.44
N GLY A 14 -2.15 1.89 15.08
CA GLY A 14 -0.86 1.22 14.93
C GLY A 14 -1.01 -0.27 14.62
N THR A 15 0.05 -1.03 14.92
CA THR A 15 0.05 -2.50 14.86
C THR A 15 1.07 -3.06 15.85
N ASP A 16 0.76 -4.21 16.43
CA ASP A 16 1.67 -5.01 17.27
C ASP A 16 2.09 -6.32 16.56
N ASN A 17 1.84 -6.42 15.26
CA ASN A 17 2.17 -7.59 14.47
C ASN A 17 2.67 -7.20 13.06
N HIS A 18 2.63 -8.15 12.14
CA HIS A 18 3.23 -8.05 10.81
C HIS A 18 2.36 -7.33 9.76
N LEU A 19 1.16 -6.86 10.11
CA LEU A 19 0.23 -6.23 9.17
C LEU A 19 -0.42 -4.97 9.75
N MET A 20 -0.90 -4.10 8.85
CA MET A 20 -1.70 -2.94 9.18
C MET A 20 -2.95 -2.90 8.29
N LEU A 21 -4.07 -2.48 8.87
CA LEU A 21 -5.28 -2.11 8.13
C LEU A 21 -5.32 -0.59 7.98
N ILE A 22 -5.50 -0.14 6.75
CA ILE A 22 -5.52 1.28 6.39
C ILE A 22 -6.92 1.63 5.89
N ASP A 23 -7.53 2.64 6.51
CA ASP A 23 -8.78 3.25 6.03
C ASP A 23 -8.43 4.37 5.03
N LEU A 24 -8.85 4.19 3.78
CA LEU A 24 -8.54 5.13 2.70
C LEU A 24 -9.40 6.40 2.78
N ARG A 25 -10.59 6.32 3.41
CA ARG A 25 -11.59 7.40 3.40
C ARG A 25 -11.08 8.70 4.04
N SER A 26 -10.14 8.61 4.97
CA SER A 26 -9.57 9.78 5.66
C SER A 26 -8.79 10.70 4.72
N LYS A 27 -8.16 10.14 3.68
CA LYS A 27 -7.37 10.89 2.70
C LYS A 27 -8.08 10.98 1.34
N PHE A 28 -8.73 9.90 0.94
CA PHE A 28 -9.44 9.77 -0.33
C PHE A 28 -10.87 9.29 -0.07
N PRO A 29 -11.81 10.20 0.22
CA PRO A 29 -13.17 9.86 0.62
C PRO A 29 -13.87 8.91 -0.35
N ASP A 30 -13.64 9.08 -1.66
CA ASP A 30 -14.32 8.34 -2.74
C ASP A 30 -13.54 7.13 -3.26
N LEU A 31 -12.26 6.99 -2.90
CA LEU A 31 -11.43 5.90 -3.38
C LEU A 31 -11.82 4.57 -2.69
N THR A 32 -12.28 3.61 -3.49
CA THR A 32 -12.61 2.27 -3.01
C THR A 32 -11.37 1.38 -2.87
N GLY A 33 -11.40 0.42 -1.95
CA GLY A 33 -10.33 -0.57 -1.80
C GLY A 33 -10.14 -1.40 -3.08
N LYS A 34 -11.22 -1.68 -3.82
CA LYS A 34 -11.18 -2.33 -5.14
C LYS A 34 -10.36 -1.54 -6.16
N VAL A 35 -10.59 -0.22 -6.25
CA VAL A 35 -9.83 0.63 -7.18
C VAL A 35 -8.38 0.75 -6.72
N ALA A 36 -8.15 0.98 -5.43
CA ALA A 36 -6.81 1.06 -4.84
C ALA A 36 -5.98 -0.21 -5.08
N GLU A 37 -6.55 -1.39 -4.81
CA GLU A 37 -5.92 -2.69 -5.10
C GLU A 37 -5.57 -2.82 -6.58
N LYS A 38 -6.52 -2.54 -7.48
CA LYS A 38 -6.32 -2.66 -8.92
C LYS A 38 -5.20 -1.74 -9.43
N VAL A 39 -5.20 -0.48 -9.03
CA VAL A 39 -4.21 0.48 -9.54
C VAL A 39 -2.81 0.24 -8.98
N LEU A 40 -2.70 -0.17 -7.71
CA LEU A 40 -1.40 -0.56 -7.13
C LEU A 40 -0.83 -1.78 -7.85
N VAL A 41 -1.67 -2.77 -8.19
CA VAL A 41 -1.24 -3.93 -8.99
C VAL A 41 -0.70 -3.51 -10.36
N THR A 42 -1.29 -2.51 -11.03
CA THR A 42 -0.75 -2.01 -12.31
C THR A 42 0.65 -1.38 -12.17
N ALA A 43 0.97 -0.86 -10.99
CA ALA A 43 2.28 -0.34 -10.61
C ALA A 43 3.25 -1.42 -10.05
N ASP A 44 2.92 -2.72 -10.18
CA ASP A 44 3.64 -3.86 -9.60
C ASP A 44 3.76 -3.80 -8.05
N ILE A 45 2.78 -3.19 -7.38
CA ILE A 45 2.64 -3.17 -5.92
C ILE A 45 1.40 -3.99 -5.53
N THR A 46 1.62 -5.16 -4.93
CA THR A 46 0.52 -6.04 -4.52
C THR A 46 0.06 -5.72 -3.10
N VAL A 47 -1.20 -5.33 -2.96
CA VAL A 47 -1.91 -5.21 -1.68
C VAL A 47 -3.24 -5.95 -1.76
N ASN A 48 -3.96 -6.03 -0.65
CA ASN A 48 -5.31 -6.61 -0.63
C ASN A 48 -6.34 -5.58 -0.17
N LYS A 49 -7.44 -5.42 -0.90
CA LYS A 49 -8.60 -4.65 -0.43
C LYS A 49 -9.19 -5.33 0.80
N ASN A 50 -9.54 -4.54 1.80
CA ASN A 50 -10.09 -5.04 3.05
C ASN A 50 -11.19 -4.13 3.56
N MET A 51 -12.21 -4.72 4.20
CA MET A 51 -13.18 -3.94 4.96
C MET A 51 -12.51 -3.33 6.20
N VAL A 52 -13.06 -2.22 6.65
CA VAL A 52 -12.62 -1.50 7.86
C VAL A 52 -13.80 -1.35 8.84
N PRO A 53 -13.57 -0.97 10.11
CA PRO A 53 -14.66 -0.69 11.03
C PRO A 53 -15.64 0.34 10.45
N PHE A 54 -16.93 0.06 10.58
CA PHE A 54 -18.02 0.90 10.07
C PHE A 54 -17.89 1.19 8.57
N ASP A 55 -17.45 0.20 7.78
CA ASP A 55 -17.42 0.30 6.33
C ASP A 55 -18.85 0.37 5.79
N THR A 56 -19.18 1.46 5.11
CA THR A 56 -20.48 1.66 4.47
C THR A 56 -20.52 1.06 3.06
N ARG A 57 -19.36 0.64 2.52
CA ARG A 57 -19.25 0.02 1.20
C ARG A 57 -19.40 -1.49 1.28
N SER A 58 -19.81 -2.08 0.16
CA SER A 58 -19.95 -3.55 0.07
C SER A 58 -18.60 -4.28 0.20
N PRO A 59 -18.60 -5.58 0.57
CA PRO A 59 -17.41 -6.41 0.58
C PRO A 59 -16.66 -6.50 -0.76
N PHE A 60 -17.34 -6.21 -1.88
CA PHE A 60 -16.71 -6.19 -3.21
C PHE A 60 -15.98 -4.89 -3.53
N GLN A 61 -16.32 -3.80 -2.84
CA GLN A 61 -15.70 -2.48 -3.05
C GLN A 61 -14.71 -2.13 -1.94
N THR A 62 -15.13 -2.27 -0.67
CA THR A 62 -14.42 -1.93 0.57
C THR A 62 -13.89 -0.49 0.65
N SER A 63 -13.54 -0.07 1.86
CA SER A 63 -12.99 1.27 2.13
C SER A 63 -11.53 1.27 2.56
N GLY A 64 -10.89 0.10 2.68
CA GLY A 64 -9.51 0.00 3.11
C GLY A 64 -8.65 -0.98 2.31
N ILE A 65 -7.37 -0.98 2.66
CA ILE A 65 -6.37 -1.94 2.19
C ILE A 65 -5.62 -2.53 3.39
N ARG A 66 -5.14 -3.76 3.21
CA ARG A 66 -4.24 -4.45 4.14
C ARG A 66 -2.85 -4.52 3.55
N VAL A 67 -1.88 -4.09 4.34
CA VAL A 67 -0.45 -4.17 4.02
C VAL A 67 0.27 -4.99 5.08
N GLY A 68 1.30 -5.72 4.68
CA GLY A 68 2.14 -6.49 5.60
C GLY A 68 3.58 -6.52 5.14
N THR A 69 4.50 -6.66 6.09
CA THR A 69 5.95 -6.63 5.86
C THR A 69 6.63 -7.97 5.53
N PRO A 70 6.10 -9.17 5.86
CA PRO A 70 6.86 -10.42 5.73
C PRO A 70 7.48 -10.65 4.34
N ALA A 71 6.70 -10.46 3.27
CA ALA A 71 7.18 -10.78 1.91
C ALA A 71 8.40 -9.94 1.48
N ILE A 72 8.49 -8.68 1.93
CA ILE A 72 9.59 -7.80 1.57
C ILE A 72 10.77 -7.91 2.54
N THR A 73 10.52 -8.19 3.81
CA THR A 73 11.58 -8.42 4.80
C THR A 73 12.32 -9.74 4.55
N SER A 74 11.61 -10.78 4.08
CA SER A 74 12.23 -12.03 3.60
C SER A 74 13.18 -11.84 2.41
N ARG A 75 13.07 -10.71 1.70
CA ARG A 75 13.96 -10.32 0.60
C ARG A 75 15.05 -9.34 1.03
N GLY A 76 15.18 -9.07 2.32
CA GLY A 76 16.23 -8.23 2.90
C GLY A 76 15.87 -6.76 3.10
N MET A 77 14.59 -6.37 2.92
CA MET A 77 14.17 -5.01 3.26
C MET A 77 14.11 -4.80 4.77
N ILE A 78 14.44 -3.59 5.19
CA ILE A 78 14.49 -3.17 6.59
C ILE A 78 13.72 -1.86 6.80
N GLU A 79 13.70 -1.36 8.03
CA GLU A 79 12.89 -0.21 8.47
C GLU A 79 13.14 1.04 7.61
N LYS A 80 14.40 1.29 7.24
CA LYS A 80 14.80 2.44 6.41
C LYS A 80 14.21 2.41 4.99
N ASP A 81 13.77 1.24 4.53
CA ASP A 81 13.17 1.08 3.21
C ASP A 81 11.66 1.36 3.22
N MET A 82 11.00 1.26 4.39
CA MET A 82 9.55 1.40 4.51
C MET A 82 9.01 2.77 4.09
N PRO A 83 9.66 3.92 4.42
CA PRO A 83 9.21 5.22 3.94
C PRO A 83 9.12 5.31 2.42
N PHE A 84 10.10 4.73 1.70
CA PHE A 84 10.10 4.69 0.25
C PHE A 84 8.94 3.84 -0.30
N ILE A 85 8.67 2.67 0.28
CA ILE A 85 7.52 1.85 -0.11
C ILE A 85 6.20 2.61 0.09
N VAL A 86 6.05 3.31 1.22
CA VAL A 86 4.87 4.13 1.50
C VAL A 86 4.75 5.29 0.51
N GLU A 87 5.86 5.92 0.12
CA GLU A 87 5.86 6.97 -0.90
C GLU A 87 5.37 6.48 -2.26
N LEU A 88 5.82 5.29 -2.70
CA LEU A 88 5.34 4.68 -3.95
C LEU A 88 3.84 4.40 -3.91
N ILE A 89 3.34 3.82 -2.80
CA ILE A 89 1.91 3.58 -2.60
C ILE A 89 1.15 4.90 -2.66
N ASP A 90 1.63 5.91 -1.93
CA ASP A 90 0.99 7.21 -1.86
C ASP A 90 0.92 7.93 -3.21
N LYS A 91 2.00 7.86 -3.99
CA LYS A 91 2.09 8.46 -5.32
C LYS A 91 1.06 7.83 -6.27
N VAL A 92 0.89 6.51 -6.24
CA VAL A 92 -0.12 5.81 -7.06
C VAL A 92 -1.54 6.14 -6.60
N LEU A 93 -1.83 6.07 -5.30
CA LEU A 93 -3.18 6.33 -4.78
C LEU A 93 -3.61 7.78 -4.94
N SER A 94 -2.67 8.72 -5.01
CA SER A 94 -2.95 10.13 -5.29
C SER A 94 -3.14 10.43 -6.79
N ASN A 95 -2.79 9.49 -7.67
CA ASN A 95 -2.75 9.69 -9.13
C ASN A 95 -3.34 8.47 -9.86
N THR A 96 -4.50 8.00 -9.41
CA THR A 96 -5.05 6.71 -9.85
C THR A 96 -5.38 6.59 -11.34
N GLU A 97 -5.48 7.72 -12.04
CA GLU A 97 -5.80 7.80 -13.47
C GLU A 97 -4.61 8.29 -14.32
N ASN A 98 -3.48 8.62 -13.69
CA ASN A 98 -2.30 9.12 -14.40
C ASN A 98 -1.35 7.95 -14.73
N GLN A 99 -1.46 7.45 -15.95
CA GLN A 99 -0.67 6.32 -16.42
C GLN A 99 0.84 6.58 -16.36
N GLN A 100 1.30 7.80 -16.66
CA GLN A 100 2.71 8.15 -16.58
C GLN A 100 3.25 7.99 -15.15
N VAL A 101 2.50 8.48 -14.15
CA VAL A 101 2.88 8.32 -12.74
C VAL A 101 2.91 6.84 -12.32
N ILE A 102 1.95 6.05 -12.78
CA ILE A 102 1.88 4.61 -12.49
C ILE A 102 3.10 3.88 -13.07
N ASP A 103 3.48 4.18 -14.30
CA ASP A 103 4.63 3.57 -14.98
C ASP A 103 5.96 3.98 -14.34
N GLU A 104 6.10 5.25 -13.94
CA GLU A 104 7.26 5.71 -13.16
C GLU A 104 7.40 4.96 -11.84
N VAL A 105 6.30 4.79 -11.09
CA VAL A 105 6.32 4.05 -9.81
C VAL A 105 6.66 2.59 -10.05
N LYS A 106 6.12 1.99 -11.11
CA LYS A 106 6.42 0.61 -11.49
C LYS A 106 7.91 0.39 -11.73
N GLU A 107 8.55 1.29 -12.48
CA GLU A 107 10.00 1.23 -12.70
C GLU A 107 10.77 1.34 -11.38
N GLN A 108 10.39 2.28 -10.51
CA GLN A 108 11.01 2.47 -9.21
C GLN A 108 10.86 1.24 -8.30
N ALA A 109 9.67 0.65 -8.23
CA ALA A 109 9.40 -0.58 -7.48
C ALA A 109 10.27 -1.73 -8.01
N ARG A 110 10.31 -1.94 -9.33
CA ARG A 110 11.14 -2.96 -9.96
C ARG A 110 12.62 -2.76 -9.66
N LYS A 111 13.12 -1.53 -9.80
CA LYS A 111 14.51 -1.17 -9.50
C LYS A 111 14.86 -1.46 -8.04
N LYS A 112 13.94 -1.14 -7.11
CA LYS A 112 14.14 -1.41 -5.68
C LYS A 112 14.17 -2.90 -5.36
N MET A 113 13.38 -3.71 -6.06
CA MET A 113 13.35 -5.18 -5.89
C MET A 113 14.44 -5.91 -6.69
N HIS A 114 15.07 -5.25 -7.67
CA HIS A 114 16.05 -5.85 -8.56
C HIS A 114 17.32 -6.25 -7.79
N GLY A 115 17.83 -7.45 -8.06
CA GLY A 115 19.03 -7.98 -7.40
C GLY A 115 18.81 -8.48 -5.96
N LEU A 116 17.65 -8.22 -5.34
CA LEU A 116 17.33 -8.81 -4.03
C LEU A 116 16.98 -10.30 -4.18
N PRO A 117 17.46 -11.16 -3.26
CA PRO A 117 17.12 -12.57 -3.28
C PRO A 117 15.61 -12.78 -3.10
N LEU A 118 15.11 -13.96 -3.48
CA LEU A 118 13.71 -14.33 -3.22
C LEU A 118 13.48 -14.65 -1.74
N ASN A 119 14.48 -15.23 -1.07
CA ASN A 119 14.55 -15.45 0.36
C ASN A 119 15.99 -15.25 0.84
N ILE A 120 16.20 -14.60 1.98
CA ILE A 120 17.54 -14.35 2.56
C ILE A 120 18.06 -15.50 3.45
N TRP A 121 17.29 -16.58 3.60
CA TRP A 121 17.62 -17.73 4.44
C TRP A 121 17.91 -18.97 3.60
#